data_AF-A0A9N8VJU7-F1
#
_entry.id   AF-A0A9N8VJU7-F1
#
_cell.length_a   1.000
_cell.length_b   1.000
_cell.length_c   1.000
_cell.angle_alpha   90.00
_cell.angle_beta   90.00
_cell.angle_gamma   90.00
#
_symmetry.space_group_name_H-M   'P 1'
#
loop_
_entity.id
_entity.type
_entity.pdbx_description
1 polymer ?
#
loop_
_entity_poly.entity_id
_entity_poly.type
_entity_poly.pdbx_seq_one_letter_code
_entity_poly.pdbx_strand_id
1 'polypeptide(L)'
;MTSLLSSSSITFPIKTNQTARIINDVHTEVLVTGFNDRIFVILTQYGKVGSLLRTTLDSPLPTTFHSDASSSTTESLPLTTTNFLLGSYSLKYQVYASLITSLIAQDNPKETREIIVGLALLKTQNKIKKSSPNDHTINLNNDGGDDDDDTTIDKELFHEVSAMIRECRVW
;
A
#
# COMPACT_ATOMS: atom_id res chain seq x y z
N MET A 1 -50.24 -7.67 25.19
CA MET A 1 -49.00 -6.88 25.41
C MET A 1 -47.86 -7.60 24.72
N THR A 2 -47.50 -7.21 23.50
CA THR A 2 -46.33 -7.74 22.78
C THR A 2 -45.60 -6.57 22.16
N SER A 3 -44.49 -6.20 22.79
CA SER A 3 -43.58 -5.14 22.35
C SER A 3 -42.79 -5.63 21.13
N LEU A 4 -42.84 -4.88 20.03
CA LEU A 4 -41.97 -5.06 18.86
C LEU A 4 -40.70 -4.22 19.08
N LEU A 5 -39.58 -4.89 19.36
CA LEU A 5 -38.27 -4.25 19.40
C LEU A 5 -37.83 -3.97 17.96
N SER A 6 -37.91 -2.70 17.55
CA SER A 6 -37.29 -2.21 16.33
C SER A 6 -35.78 -2.31 16.45
N SER A 7 -35.14 -3.22 15.71
CA SER A 7 -33.70 -3.27 15.56
C SER A 7 -33.24 -2.09 14.71
N SER A 8 -33.02 -0.94 15.34
CA SER A 8 -32.35 0.19 14.69
C SER A 8 -30.93 -0.25 14.34
N SER A 9 -30.67 -0.52 13.07
CA SER A 9 -29.32 -0.79 12.58
C SER A 9 -28.48 0.47 12.84
N ILE A 10 -27.59 0.40 13.82
CA ILE A 10 -26.66 1.49 14.12
C ILE A 10 -25.68 1.57 12.95
N THR A 11 -25.85 2.57 12.08
CA THR A 11 -24.88 2.88 11.03
C THR A 11 -23.61 3.42 11.68
N PHE A 12 -22.47 2.81 11.37
CA PHE A 12 -21.19 3.33 11.84
C PHE A 12 -20.97 4.75 11.28
N PRO A 13 -20.59 5.74 12.11
CA PRO A 13 -20.59 7.15 11.70
C PRO A 13 -19.49 7.51 10.69
N ILE A 14 -18.58 6.59 10.38
CA ILE A 14 -17.42 6.83 9.52
C ILE A 14 -17.52 5.87 8.33
N LYS A 15 -17.24 6.37 7.12
CA LYS A 15 -17.21 5.52 5.93
C LYS A 15 -15.98 4.62 5.98
N THR A 16 -16.22 3.31 6.07
CA THR A 16 -15.19 2.27 6.08
C THR A 16 -15.56 1.20 5.06
N ASN A 17 -14.62 0.88 4.17
CA ASN A 17 -14.75 -0.18 3.19
C ASN A 17 -13.59 -1.17 3.34
N GLN A 18 -13.85 -2.45 3.09
CA GLN A 18 -12.86 -3.51 3.15
C GLN A 18 -13.02 -4.45 1.97
N THR A 19 -11.91 -5.01 1.49
CA THR A 19 -11.88 -6.09 0.50
C THR A 19 -10.71 -7.03 0.81
N ALA A 20 -10.83 -8.29 0.42
CA ALA A 20 -9.83 -9.33 0.67
C ALA A 20 -9.76 -10.31 -0.49
N ARG A 21 -8.55 -10.69 -0.91
CA ARG A 21 -8.31 -11.58 -2.07
C ARG A 21 -7.03 -12.37 -1.87
N ILE A 22 -6.89 -13.47 -2.62
CA ILE A 22 -5.63 -14.21 -2.71
C ILE A 22 -4.80 -13.61 -3.85
N ILE A 23 -3.58 -13.13 -3.54
CA ILE A 23 -2.60 -12.61 -4.50
C ILE A 23 -1.31 -13.41 -4.31
N ASN A 24 -0.80 -14.05 -5.35
CA ASN A 24 0.42 -14.89 -5.27
C ASN A 24 0.37 -15.95 -4.16
N ASP A 25 -0.75 -16.66 -4.04
CA ASP A 25 -1.06 -17.63 -2.97
C ASP A 25 -1.12 -17.03 -1.54
N VAL A 26 -1.14 -15.70 -1.41
CA VAL A 26 -1.18 -14.99 -0.12
C VAL A 26 -2.51 -14.26 0.05
N HIS A 27 -3.21 -14.56 1.15
CA HIS A 27 -4.39 -13.80 1.56
C HIS A 27 -4.00 -12.35 1.88
N THR A 28 -4.51 -11.41 1.09
CA THR A 28 -4.23 -9.99 1.19
C THR A 28 -5.52 -9.25 1.48
N GLU A 29 -5.50 -8.35 2.46
CA GLU A 29 -6.64 -7.55 2.89
C GLU A 29 -6.32 -6.07 2.77
N VAL A 30 -7.30 -5.31 2.28
CA VAL A 30 -7.28 -3.85 2.25
C VAL A 30 -8.49 -3.32 3.02
N LEU A 31 -8.24 -2.43 3.97
CA LEU A 31 -9.26 -1.69 4.71
C LEU A 31 -8.99 -0.20 4.53
N VAL A 32 -10.00 0.57 4.13
CA VAL A 32 -9.91 2.02 3.94
C VAL A 32 -11.00 2.70 4.77
N THR A 33 -10.60 3.67 5.59
CA THR A 33 -11.50 4.45 6.46
C THR A 33 -11.29 5.94 6.23
N GLY A 34 -12.37 6.66 5.95
CA GLY A 34 -12.34 8.09 5.64
C GLY A 34 -12.70 8.93 6.86
N PHE A 35 -11.70 9.47 7.56
CA PHE A 35 -11.89 10.48 8.61
C PHE A 35 -12.02 11.88 7.99
N ASN A 36 -12.38 12.86 8.82
CA ASN A 36 -12.55 14.24 8.35
C ASN A 36 -11.25 14.89 7.87
N ASP A 37 -10.13 14.59 8.53
CA ASP A 37 -8.80 15.17 8.26
C ASP A 37 -7.84 14.18 7.58
N ARG A 38 -8.17 12.89 7.57
CA ARG A 38 -7.26 11.81 7.13
C ARG A 38 -7.99 10.68 6.41
N ILE A 39 -7.28 9.99 5.54
CA ILE A 39 -7.68 8.66 5.05
C ILE A 39 -6.75 7.62 5.68
N PHE A 40 -7.34 6.62 6.33
CA PHE A 40 -6.61 5.52 6.95
C PHE A 40 -6.70 4.29 6.07
N VAL A 41 -5.55 3.75 5.65
CA VAL A 41 -5.43 2.58 4.78
C VAL A 41 -4.66 1.50 5.53
N ILE A 42 -5.20 0.30 5.64
CA ILE A 42 -4.44 -0.90 6.06
C ILE A 42 -4.31 -1.81 4.85
N LEU A 43 -3.10 -2.26 4.58
CA LEU A 43 -2.78 -3.31 3.63
C LEU A 43 -1.99 -4.39 4.38
N THR A 44 -2.59 -5.57 4.52
CA THR A 44 -2.03 -6.65 5.35
C THR A 44 -2.15 -8.01 4.70
N GLN A 45 -1.15 -8.86 4.93
CA GLN A 45 -1.08 -10.25 4.47
C GLN A 45 -1.00 -11.27 5.62
N TYR A 46 -0.97 -10.79 6.86
CA TYR A 46 -0.88 -11.65 8.05
C TYR A 46 -1.69 -11.11 9.25
N GLY A 47 -2.71 -10.28 8.96
CA GLY A 47 -3.69 -9.80 9.96
C GLY A 47 -3.12 -8.83 11.00
N LYS A 48 -2.00 -8.16 10.71
CA LYS A 48 -1.39 -7.13 11.56
C LYS A 48 -1.37 -5.78 10.84
N VAL A 49 -1.21 -4.70 11.61
CA VAL A 49 -1.01 -3.34 11.06
C VAL A 49 0.37 -3.18 10.41
N GLY A 50 1.39 -3.87 10.94
CA GLY A 50 2.76 -3.78 10.46
C GLY A 50 3.39 -2.42 10.75
N SER A 51 4.09 -1.84 9.78
CA SER A 51 4.64 -0.49 9.92
C SER A 51 3.59 0.55 9.54
N LEU A 52 3.50 1.61 10.34
CA LEU A 52 2.55 2.69 10.13
C LEU A 52 3.28 3.92 9.58
N LEU A 53 2.82 4.45 8.46
CA LEU A 53 3.43 5.58 7.76
C LEU A 53 2.40 6.70 7.61
N ARG A 54 2.83 7.93 7.86
CA ARG A 54 2.12 9.15 7.44
C ARG A 54 2.68 9.60 6.12
N THR A 55 1.81 9.93 5.19
CA THR A 55 2.23 10.41 3.88
C THR A 55 1.30 11.53 3.40
N THR A 56 1.89 12.55 2.81
CA THR A 56 1.21 13.77 2.35
C THR A 56 1.59 14.04 0.91
N LEU A 57 0.64 14.56 0.14
CA LEU A 57 0.91 15.10 -1.18
C LEU A 57 1.57 16.47 -1.00
N ASP A 58 2.80 16.61 -1.44
CA ASP A 58 3.45 17.91 -1.48
C ASP A 58 2.85 18.65 -2.67
N SER A 59 2.10 19.72 -2.40
CA SER A 59 1.67 20.62 -3.47
C SER A 59 2.92 21.05 -4.23
N PRO A 60 2.94 20.99 -5.59
CA PRO A 60 3.98 21.66 -6.32
C PRO A 60 3.93 23.11 -5.86
N LEU A 61 4.98 23.55 -5.17
CA LEU A 61 5.18 24.96 -4.89
C LEU A 61 5.05 25.66 -6.26
N PRO A 62 4.36 26.81 -6.40
CA PRO A 62 4.35 27.55 -7.65
C PRO A 62 5.76 28.13 -7.85
N THR A 63 6.70 27.27 -8.22
CA THR A 63 7.99 27.71 -8.71
C THR A 63 7.73 28.18 -10.13
N THR A 64 7.66 29.49 -10.28
CA THR A 64 7.95 30.20 -11.53
C THR A 64 9.34 29.77 -12.03
N PHE A 65 9.41 28.61 -12.67
CA PHE A 65 10.51 28.23 -13.55
C PHE A 65 9.90 28.02 -14.93
N HIS A 66 10.02 29.06 -15.74
CA HIS A 66 9.97 28.92 -17.19
C HIS A 66 11.03 27.89 -17.59
N SER A 67 10.63 26.78 -18.18
CA SER A 67 11.52 25.93 -18.97
C SER A 67 10.68 25.20 -20.02
N ASP A 68 11.20 25.27 -21.24
CA ASP A 68 10.49 25.09 -22.48
C ASP A 68 9.97 23.67 -22.71
N ALA A 69 8.90 23.62 -23.51
CA ALA A 69 8.29 22.40 -24.01
C ALA A 69 9.31 21.54 -24.81
N SER A 70 9.53 20.31 -24.38
CA SER A 70 10.11 19.25 -25.20
C SER A 70 9.67 17.86 -24.66
N SER A 71 8.65 17.31 -25.31
CA SER A 71 8.31 15.89 -25.46
C SER A 71 9.04 14.85 -24.59
N SER A 72 8.36 14.33 -23.56
CA SER A 72 8.19 12.88 -23.35
C SER A 72 7.05 12.65 -22.35
N THR A 73 6.20 11.66 -22.59
CA THR A 73 5.02 11.32 -21.78
C THR A 73 5.41 10.60 -20.48
N THR A 74 6.24 11.23 -19.66
CA THR A 74 6.49 10.78 -18.29
C THR A 74 5.52 11.52 -17.38
N GLU A 75 4.40 10.90 -17.01
CA GLU A 75 3.57 11.40 -15.90
C GLU A 75 4.49 11.56 -14.68
N SER A 76 4.81 12.80 -14.32
CA SER A 76 5.56 13.10 -13.11
C SER A 76 4.70 12.69 -11.92
N LEU A 77 5.08 11.63 -11.22
CA LEU A 77 4.42 11.25 -9.96
C LEU A 77 4.46 12.48 -9.03
N PRO A 78 3.35 12.80 -8.35
CA PRO A 78 3.33 13.92 -7.44
C PRO A 78 4.34 13.69 -6.31
N LEU A 79 5.03 14.77 -5.91
CA LEU A 79 5.99 14.68 -4.82
C LEU A 79 5.23 14.34 -3.52
N THR A 80 5.70 13.34 -2.79
CA THR A 80 5.08 12.93 -1.52
C THR A 80 6.10 12.92 -0.40
N THR A 81 5.77 13.52 0.73
CA THR A 81 6.56 13.40 1.96
C THR A 81 6.01 12.23 2.79
N THR A 82 6.88 11.29 3.18
CA THR A 82 6.49 10.09 3.95
C THR A 82 7.32 9.95 5.21
N ASN A 83 6.66 9.72 6.34
CA ASN A 83 7.27 9.57 7.67
C ASN A 83 6.78 8.29 8.35
N PHE A 84 7.69 7.50 8.92
CA PHE A 84 7.33 6.35 9.74
C PHE A 84 6.86 6.82 11.12
N LEU A 85 5.69 6.34 11.54
CA LEU A 85 5.11 6.60 12.85
C LEU A 85 5.35 5.45 13.82
N LEU A 86 5.33 4.21 13.31
CA LEU A 86 5.52 2.99 14.10
C LEU A 86 6.07 1.86 13.22
N GLY A 87 6.75 0.91 13.85
CA GLY A 87 7.27 -0.29 13.20
C GLY A 87 8.68 -0.09 12.64
N SER A 88 9.13 -1.05 11.85
CA SER A 88 10.46 -1.03 11.24
C SER A 88 10.45 -0.20 9.97
N TYR A 89 11.52 0.57 9.77
CA TYR A 89 11.79 1.25 8.51
C TYR A 89 11.95 0.22 7.38
N SER A 90 11.36 0.51 6.22
CA SER A 90 11.50 -0.29 5.00
C SER A 90 11.31 0.62 3.80
N LEU A 91 12.29 0.65 2.90
CA LEU A 91 12.20 1.47 1.69
C LEU A 91 11.00 1.04 0.82
N LYS A 92 10.73 -0.27 0.73
CA LYS A 92 9.54 -0.82 0.08
C LYS A 92 8.27 -0.20 0.63
N TYR A 93 8.11 -0.15 1.96
CA TYR A 93 6.94 0.45 2.59
C TYR A 93 6.81 1.95 2.35
N GLN A 94 7.93 2.66 2.31
CA GLN A 94 7.94 4.08 1.96
C GLN A 94 7.42 4.29 0.53
N VAL A 95 7.87 3.48 -0.44
CA VAL A 95 7.39 3.59 -1.82
C VAL A 95 5.93 3.16 -1.95
N TYR A 96 5.49 2.09 -1.29
CA TYR A 96 4.07 1.70 -1.26
C TYR A 96 3.19 2.83 -0.72
N ALA A 97 3.57 3.48 0.39
CA ALA A 97 2.81 4.61 0.93
C ALA A 97 2.74 5.80 -0.04
N SER A 98 3.87 6.14 -0.68
CA SER A 98 3.93 7.20 -1.71
C SER A 98 3.04 6.89 -2.92
N LEU A 99 3.10 5.65 -3.42
CA LEU A 99 2.29 5.23 -4.57
C LEU A 99 0.80 5.19 -4.24
N ILE A 100 0.42 4.72 -3.04
CA ILE A 100 -0.98 4.74 -2.58
C ILE A 100 -1.51 6.18 -2.47
N THR A 101 -0.68 7.11 -2.00
CA THR A 101 -1.05 8.53 -1.92
C THR A 101 -1.24 9.13 -3.30
N SER A 102 -0.32 8.85 -4.22
CA SER A 102 -0.40 9.27 -5.62
C SER A 102 -1.65 8.70 -6.29
N LEU A 103 -1.98 7.44 -6.01
CA LEU A 103 -3.18 6.75 -6.51
C LEU A 103 -4.46 7.48 -6.08
N ILE A 104 -4.59 7.80 -4.79
CA ILE A 104 -5.75 8.51 -4.24
C ILE A 104 -5.85 9.93 -4.83
N ALA A 105 -4.72 10.64 -4.93
CA ALA A 105 -4.68 11.98 -5.53
C ALA A 105 -5.04 11.98 -7.02
N GLN A 106 -4.63 10.96 -7.77
CA GLN A 106 -4.98 10.80 -9.18
C GLN A 106 -6.47 10.50 -9.35
N ASP A 107 -7.03 9.64 -8.49
CA ASP A 107 -8.45 9.28 -8.51
C ASP A 107 -9.36 10.45 -8.06
N ASN A 108 -8.89 11.30 -7.15
CA ASN A 108 -9.60 12.52 -6.73
C ASN A 108 -8.63 13.69 -6.48
N PRO A 109 -8.39 14.55 -7.48
CA PRO A 109 -7.48 15.69 -7.35
C PRO A 109 -7.90 16.76 -6.33
N LYS A 110 -9.14 16.70 -5.81
CA LYS A 110 -9.61 17.59 -4.73
C LYS A 110 -9.32 17.04 -3.34
N GLU A 111 -8.83 15.82 -3.25
CA GLU A 111 -8.46 15.20 -1.98
C GLU A 111 -7.18 15.82 -1.44
N THR A 112 -7.28 16.47 -0.28
CA THR A 112 -6.16 17.14 0.40
C THR A 112 -5.85 16.54 1.77
N ARG A 113 -6.64 15.56 2.23
CA ARG A 113 -6.44 14.88 3.50
C ARG A 113 -5.13 14.10 3.49
N GLU A 114 -4.49 14.04 4.65
CA GLU A 114 -3.29 13.23 4.82
C GLU A 114 -3.63 11.75 4.81
N ILE A 115 -2.73 10.92 4.28
CA ILE A 115 -2.94 9.47 4.26
C ILE A 115 -2.09 8.84 5.35
N ILE A 116 -2.73 7.99 6.15
CA ILE A 116 -2.05 7.13 7.13
C ILE A 116 -2.15 5.70 6.61
N VAL A 117 -1.02 5.05 6.37
CA VAL A 117 -0.95 3.72 5.76
C VAL A 117 -0.29 2.74 6.73
N GLY A 118 -1.00 1.67 7.09
CA GLY A 118 -0.45 0.51 7.78
C GLY A 118 -0.09 -0.59 6.78
N LEU A 119 1.18 -1.00 6.76
CA LEU A 119 1.72 -1.98 5.82
C LEU A 119 2.29 -3.20 6.53
N ALA A 120 1.70 -4.35 6.23
CA ALA A 120 2.08 -5.65 6.75
C ALA A 120 2.15 -6.67 5.61
N LEU A 121 3.19 -6.58 4.77
CA LEU A 121 3.40 -7.46 3.63
C LEU A 121 4.38 -8.59 4.00
N LEU A 122 4.15 -9.79 3.46
CA LEU A 122 5.11 -10.88 3.57
C LEU A 122 6.34 -10.56 2.72
N LYS A 123 7.51 -10.99 3.19
CA LYS A 123 8.71 -11.00 2.36
C LYS A 123 8.47 -11.96 1.20
N THR A 124 8.73 -11.50 -0.02
CA THR A 124 8.67 -12.37 -1.21
C THR A 124 9.73 -13.44 -1.02
N GLN A 125 9.32 -14.65 -0.62
CA GLN A 125 10.21 -15.79 -0.58
C GLN A 125 10.50 -16.12 -2.04
N ASN A 126 11.73 -15.88 -2.50
CA ASN A 126 12.21 -16.49 -3.73
C ASN A 126 12.06 -18.01 -3.55
N LYS A 127 10.97 -18.59 -4.08
CA LYS A 127 10.77 -20.05 -4.10
C LYS A 127 12.01 -20.60 -4.80
N ILE A 128 12.97 -21.12 -4.02
CA ILE A 128 14.02 -21.97 -4.54
C ILE A 128 13.28 -23.04 -5.32
N LYS A 129 13.44 -23.02 -6.66
CA LYS A 129 12.92 -24.07 -7.53
C LYS A 129 13.36 -25.37 -6.88
N LYS A 130 12.41 -26.20 -6.42
CA LYS A 130 12.70 -27.58 -6.05
C LYS A 130 13.22 -28.22 -7.33
N SER A 131 14.54 -28.19 -7.51
CA SER A 131 15.22 -29.02 -8.47
C SER A 131 14.83 -30.45 -8.14
N SER A 132 14.41 -31.16 -9.17
CA SER A 132 14.06 -32.57 -9.16
C SER A 132 15.04 -33.40 -8.30
N PRO A 133 14.60 -34.48 -7.61
CA PRO A 133 15.41 -35.19 -6.60
C PRO A 133 16.66 -35.93 -7.10
N ASN A 134 17.10 -35.74 -8.34
CA ASN A 134 18.02 -36.68 -9.01
C ASN A 134 19.22 -36.05 -9.72
N ASP A 135 19.64 -34.83 -9.38
CA ASP A 135 20.90 -34.31 -9.91
C ASP A 135 21.96 -34.14 -8.81
N HIS A 136 23.05 -34.89 -8.94
CA HIS A 136 24.21 -34.82 -8.07
C HIS A 136 25.03 -33.58 -8.45
N THR A 137 24.67 -32.43 -7.89
CA THR A 137 25.52 -31.24 -7.93
C THR A 137 25.89 -30.78 -6.52
N ILE A 138 27.18 -30.92 -6.28
CA ILE A 138 28.04 -30.41 -5.21
C ILE A 138 27.54 -29.07 -4.64
N ASN A 139 27.24 -29.09 -3.34
CA ASN A 139 26.86 -27.93 -2.55
C ASN A 139 28.11 -27.08 -2.29
N LEU A 140 28.25 -25.95 -3.01
CA LEU A 140 29.25 -24.95 -2.71
C LEU A 140 28.63 -23.92 -1.78
N ASN A 141 29.21 -23.83 -0.58
CA ASN A 141 28.95 -22.85 0.45
C ASN A 141 28.64 -21.47 -0.15
N ASN A 142 27.54 -20.85 0.28
CA ASN A 142 27.50 -19.39 0.32
C ASN A 142 27.16 -18.94 1.73
N ASP A 143 28.21 -18.33 2.27
CA ASP A 143 28.36 -17.54 3.47
C ASP A 143 27.20 -16.54 3.68
N GLY A 144 26.90 -16.29 4.95
CA GLY A 144 25.80 -15.44 5.36
C GLY A 144 26.05 -13.98 4.98
N GLY A 145 25.29 -13.48 4.02
CA GLY A 145 25.08 -12.07 3.75
C GLY A 145 23.59 -11.82 3.62
N ASP A 146 22.93 -11.55 4.74
CA ASP A 146 21.47 -11.47 4.87
C ASP A 146 20.93 -10.03 4.66
N ASP A 147 21.62 -9.23 3.85
CA ASP A 147 21.33 -7.82 3.66
C ASP A 147 20.99 -7.49 2.19
N ASP A 148 19.78 -6.95 2.02
CA ASP A 148 19.43 -5.90 1.06
C ASP A 148 19.12 -6.23 -0.41
N ASP A 149 18.14 -7.11 -0.67
CA ASP A 149 17.35 -7.04 -1.92
C ASP A 149 15.83 -7.23 -1.74
N ASP A 150 15.22 -6.52 -0.77
CA ASP A 150 13.75 -6.33 -0.69
C ASP A 150 13.35 -4.92 -1.16
N THR A 151 14.03 -4.40 -2.18
CA THR A 151 13.70 -3.09 -2.78
C THR A 151 12.81 -3.22 -4.02
N THR A 152 12.75 -4.41 -4.60
CA THR A 152 11.95 -4.66 -5.80
C THR A 152 10.47 -4.69 -5.45
N ILE A 153 9.73 -3.69 -5.91
CA ILE A 153 8.27 -3.67 -5.81
C ILE A 153 7.73 -4.72 -6.77
N ASP A 154 7.04 -5.71 -6.20
CA ASP A 154 6.24 -6.66 -6.96
C ASP A 154 5.12 -5.89 -7.69
N LYS A 155 5.29 -5.74 -9.01
CA LYS A 155 4.37 -4.98 -9.87
C LYS A 155 2.99 -5.62 -9.94
N GLU A 156 2.93 -6.95 -9.90
CA GLU A 156 1.68 -7.71 -9.92
C GLU A 156 0.92 -7.49 -8.61
N LEU A 157 1.61 -7.63 -7.48
CA LEU A 157 1.06 -7.32 -6.17
C LEU A 157 0.53 -5.88 -6.10
N PHE A 158 1.34 -4.90 -6.55
CA PHE A 158 0.93 -3.51 -6.50
C PHE A 158 -0.26 -3.22 -7.43
N HIS A 159 -0.35 -3.87 -8.60
CA HIS A 159 -1.48 -3.72 -9.52
C HIS A 159 -2.80 -4.17 -8.87
N GLU A 160 -2.81 -5.36 -8.27
CA GLU A 160 -3.99 -5.90 -7.56
C GLU A 160 -4.35 -5.06 -6.33
N VAL A 161 -3.34 -4.67 -5.53
CA VAL A 161 -3.55 -3.79 -4.37
C VAL A 161 -4.15 -2.45 -4.79
N SER A 162 -3.71 -1.87 -5.91
CA SER A 162 -4.27 -0.63 -6.43
C SER A 162 -5.75 -0.79 -6.80
N ALA A 163 -6.13 -1.92 -7.43
CA ALA A 163 -7.53 -2.22 -7.72
C ALA A 163 -8.37 -2.38 -6.44
N MET A 164 -7.83 -3.07 -5.43
CA MET A 164 -8.47 -3.21 -4.10
C MET A 164 -8.68 -1.87 -3.41
N ILE A 165 -7.70 -0.96 -3.46
CA ILE A 165 -7.82 0.39 -2.86
C ILE A 165 -8.93 1.20 -3.55
N ARG A 166 -9.04 1.12 -4.88
CA ARG A 166 -10.11 1.79 -5.64
C ARG A 166 -11.50 1.24 -5.33
N GLU A 167 -11.61 -0.08 -5.12
CA GLU A 167 -12.85 -0.72 -4.66
C GLU A 167 -13.25 -0.19 -3.27
N CYS A 168 -12.27 0.02 -2.38
CA CYS A 168 -12.51 0.53 -1.04
C CYS A 168 -12.59 2.05 -0.93
N ARG A 169 -12.81 2.80 -2.03
CA ARG A 169 -12.80 4.28 -1.99
C ARG A 169 -13.71 4.90 -0.92
N VAL A 170 -13.17 5.84 -0.16
CA VAL A 170 -13.89 6.60 0.89
C VAL A 170 -13.79 8.12 0.73
N TRP A 171 -13.10 8.56 -0.31
CA TRP A 171 -13.06 9.94 -0.80
C TRP A 171 -14.17 10.19 -1.84
#